data_AF-A0A7J2NMV0-F1
#
_entry.id   AF-A0A7J2NMV0-F1
#
_cell.length_a   1.000
_cell.length_b   1.000
_cell.length_c   1.000
_cell.angle_alpha   90.00
_cell.angle_beta   90.00
_cell.angle_gamma   90.00
#
_symmetry.space_group_name_H-M   'P 1'
#
loop_
_entity.id
_entity.type
_entity.pdbx_description
1 polymer ?
#
loop_
_entity_poly.entity_id
_entity_poly.type
_entity_poly.pdbx_seq_one_letter_code
_entity_poly.pdbx_strand_id
1 'polypeptide(L)'
;MNPTEEKEARETIKKIVLLNALRYDGKAEHKPVFGKLLGEYPQFRQQIKEITPIINDVIQEINALTLEQQRAIVEEKWPEALVEEKTEETKHLPPLPNAEKYERVVTRFSPNPDFVLHLGSARAIILSHDYAKIYKGIFILRFEDTDSKTKKPKMEFYDAIREDLEWLGCRWDSEFIQSDRLPIYYEYAEELIKAGNAYVCTCVREVFQEKTRKGQSCPCRILSVEENLVRWSRML
;
A
#
# COMPACT_ATOMS: atom_id res chain seq x y z
N MET A 1 34.16 -20.86 -29.55
CA MET A 1 32.93 -21.47 -30.07
C MET A 1 33.25 -22.14 -31.39
N ASN A 2 32.58 -23.24 -31.72
CA ASN A 2 32.66 -23.80 -33.07
C ASN A 2 31.79 -22.96 -34.05
N PRO A 3 31.98 -23.09 -35.38
CA PRO A 3 31.26 -22.26 -36.35
C PRO A 3 29.73 -22.39 -36.31
N THR A 4 29.22 -23.52 -35.85
CA THR A 4 27.77 -23.78 -35.72
C THR A 4 27.20 -23.04 -34.51
N GLU A 5 27.88 -23.13 -33.36
CA GLU A 5 27.53 -22.43 -32.12
C GLU A 5 27.56 -20.91 -32.29
N GLU A 6 28.54 -20.39 -33.03
CA GLU A 6 28.66 -18.95 -33.29
C GLU A 6 27.48 -18.42 -34.12
N LYS A 7 27.03 -19.20 -35.12
CA LYS A 7 25.89 -18.85 -35.96
C LYS A 7 24.58 -18.86 -35.16
N GLU A 8 24.38 -19.85 -34.30
CA GLU A 8 23.21 -19.96 -33.42
C GLU A 8 23.17 -18.83 -32.38
N ALA A 9 24.33 -18.51 -31.78
CA ALA A 9 24.44 -17.40 -30.85
C ALA A 9 24.15 -16.06 -31.54
N ARG A 10 24.68 -15.84 -32.75
CA ARG A 10 24.42 -14.62 -33.52
C ARG A 10 22.94 -14.45 -33.85
N GLU A 11 22.22 -15.52 -34.20
CA GLU A 11 20.76 -15.44 -34.40
C GLU A 11 20.00 -15.09 -33.12
N THR A 12 20.36 -15.71 -32.00
CA THR A 12 19.73 -15.44 -30.69
C THR A 12 19.94 -13.97 -30.27
N ILE A 13 21.17 -13.48 -30.42
CA ILE A 13 21.54 -12.08 -30.15
C ILE A 13 20.77 -11.15 -31.08
N LYS A 14 20.67 -11.49 -32.37
CA LYS A 14 19.94 -10.70 -33.37
C LYS A 14 18.46 -10.56 -33.02
N LYS A 15 17.81 -11.63 -32.57
CA LYS A 15 16.42 -11.57 -32.07
C LYS A 15 16.29 -10.56 -30.93
N ILE A 16 17.14 -10.65 -29.91
CA ILE A 16 17.06 -9.77 -28.73
C ILE A 16 17.35 -8.31 -29.07
N VAL A 17 18.35 -8.06 -29.93
CA VAL A 17 18.72 -6.71 -30.38
C VAL A 17 17.60 -6.08 -31.20
N LEU A 18 17.01 -6.81 -32.15
CA LEU A 18 15.87 -6.32 -32.95
C LEU A 18 14.66 -5.99 -32.09
N LEU A 19 14.28 -6.88 -31.17
CA LEU A 19 13.16 -6.62 -30.26
C LEU A 19 13.43 -5.44 -29.31
N ASN A 20 14.69 -5.22 -28.93
CA ASN A 20 15.07 -4.01 -28.20
C ASN A 20 14.94 -2.77 -29.08
N ALA A 21 15.50 -2.77 -30.29
CA ALA A 21 15.39 -1.65 -31.22
C ALA A 21 13.93 -1.26 -31.49
N LEU A 22 13.05 -2.23 -31.74
CA LEU A 22 11.62 -1.98 -31.97
C LEU A 22 10.91 -1.33 -30.77
N ARG A 23 11.34 -1.63 -29.54
CA ARG A 23 10.80 -1.01 -28.31
C ARG A 23 11.29 0.42 -28.09
N TYR A 24 12.39 0.82 -28.71
CA TYR A 24 13.06 2.10 -28.52
C TYR A 24 13.24 2.85 -29.85
N ASP A 25 12.16 2.96 -30.64
CA ASP A 25 12.10 3.73 -31.90
C ASP A 25 13.24 3.45 -32.88
N GLY A 26 13.58 2.16 -33.01
CA GLY A 26 14.56 1.66 -33.96
C GLY A 26 16.01 1.70 -33.46
N LYS A 27 16.24 2.02 -32.18
CA LYS A 27 17.58 2.08 -31.59
C LYS A 27 17.75 1.04 -30.48
N ALA A 28 18.57 0.02 -30.75
CA ALA A 28 19.02 -0.90 -29.73
C ALA A 28 20.09 -0.27 -28.84
N GLU A 29 19.95 -0.45 -27.53
CA GLU A 29 20.90 -0.01 -26.51
C GLU A 29 21.66 -1.19 -25.91
N HIS A 30 22.95 -0.96 -25.62
CA HIS A 30 23.85 -2.00 -25.14
C HIS A 30 23.44 -2.54 -23.75
N LYS A 31 23.13 -1.70 -22.77
CA LYS A 31 22.81 -2.15 -21.40
C LYS A 31 21.55 -3.03 -21.35
N PRO A 32 20.40 -2.64 -21.93
CA PRO A 32 19.19 -3.46 -21.93
C PRO A 32 19.35 -4.79 -22.68
N VAL A 33 20.05 -4.78 -23.83
CA VAL A 33 20.32 -5.99 -24.61
C VAL A 33 21.13 -6.99 -23.79
N PHE A 34 22.21 -6.55 -23.14
CA PHE A 34 23.02 -7.41 -22.28
C PHE A 34 22.21 -7.97 -21.11
N GLY A 35 21.42 -7.12 -20.44
CA GLY A 35 20.58 -7.55 -19.32
C GLY A 35 19.59 -8.64 -19.71
N LYS A 36 18.87 -8.46 -20.83
CA LYS A 36 17.90 -9.44 -21.33
C LYS A 36 18.58 -10.74 -21.78
N LEU A 37 19.65 -10.64 -22.56
CA LEU A 37 20.40 -11.80 -23.06
C LEU A 37 20.94 -12.68 -21.93
N LEU A 38 21.56 -12.08 -20.90
CA LEU A 38 22.12 -12.83 -19.77
C LEU A 38 21.07 -13.32 -18.75
N GLY A 39 19.85 -12.81 -18.85
CA GLY A 39 18.68 -13.28 -18.10
C GLY A 39 18.06 -14.52 -18.75
N GLU A 40 17.82 -14.48 -20.06
CA GLU A 40 17.20 -15.56 -20.84
C GLU A 40 18.18 -16.70 -21.17
N TYR A 41 19.46 -16.39 -21.38
CA TYR A 41 20.49 -17.35 -21.79
C TYR A 41 21.72 -17.29 -20.86
N PRO A 42 21.64 -17.87 -19.64
CA PRO A 42 22.72 -17.82 -18.65
C PRO A 42 24.05 -18.42 -19.12
N GLN A 43 24.04 -19.33 -20.10
CA GLN A 43 25.24 -19.95 -20.67
C GLN A 43 26.20 -18.93 -21.29
N PHE A 44 25.67 -17.81 -21.80
CA PHE A 44 26.49 -16.74 -22.39
C PHE A 44 27.33 -15.97 -21.36
N ARG A 45 27.07 -16.13 -20.05
CA ARG A 45 27.93 -15.60 -18.99
C ARG A 45 29.33 -16.21 -19.02
N GLN A 46 29.44 -17.47 -19.41
CA GLN A 46 30.73 -18.18 -19.47
C GLN A 46 31.55 -17.82 -20.72
N GLN A 47 30.88 -17.30 -21.76
CA GLN A 47 31.47 -16.97 -23.07
C GLN A 47 31.38 -15.46 -23.37
N ILE A 48 31.35 -14.63 -22.33
CA ILE A 48 31.04 -13.21 -22.46
C ILE A 48 32.08 -12.47 -23.32
N LYS A 49 33.34 -12.95 -23.31
CA LYS A 49 34.43 -12.37 -24.10
C LYS A 49 34.28 -12.66 -25.59
N GLU A 50 33.82 -13.85 -25.96
CA GLU A 50 33.55 -14.22 -27.35
C GLU A 50 32.28 -13.56 -27.89
N ILE A 51 31.28 -13.36 -27.03
CA ILE A 51 29.95 -12.89 -27.44
C ILE A 51 29.86 -11.36 -27.50
N THR A 52 30.62 -10.64 -26.67
CA THR A 52 30.59 -9.17 -26.64
C THR A 52 30.87 -8.52 -28.02
N PRO A 53 31.88 -8.96 -28.80
CA PRO A 53 32.07 -8.47 -30.17
C PRO A 53 30.86 -8.72 -31.07
N ILE A 54 30.23 -9.90 -30.97
CA ILE A 54 29.06 -10.28 -31.76
C ILE A 54 27.86 -9.38 -31.41
N ILE A 55 27.63 -9.09 -30.13
CA ILE A 55 26.55 -8.19 -29.71
C ILE A 55 26.76 -6.78 -30.27
N ASN A 56 27.99 -6.26 -30.20
CA ASN A 56 28.31 -4.93 -30.71
C ASN A 56 28.10 -4.82 -32.22
N ASP A 57 28.58 -5.82 -32.96
CA ASP A 57 28.40 -5.93 -34.41
C ASP A 57 26.92 -5.95 -34.77
N VAL A 58 26.14 -6.80 -34.11
CA VAL A 58 24.69 -6.91 -34.35
C VAL A 58 23.94 -5.63 -33.96
N ILE A 59 24.30 -4.95 -32.87
CA ILE A 59 23.70 -3.65 -32.51
C ILE A 59 23.96 -2.61 -33.60
N GLN A 60 25.18 -2.55 -34.12
CA GLN A 60 25.52 -1.63 -35.21
C GLN A 60 24.75 -1.95 -36.49
N GLU A 61 24.68 -3.22 -36.88
CA GLU A 61 23.91 -3.68 -38.04
C GLU A 61 22.43 -3.30 -37.92
N ILE A 62 21.81 -3.59 -36.77
CA ILE A 62 20.39 -3.33 -36.57
C ILE A 62 20.09 -1.83 -36.50
N ASN A 63 20.92 -1.04 -35.81
CA ASN A 63 20.74 0.41 -35.73
C ASN A 63 20.98 1.14 -37.06
N ALA A 64 21.62 0.48 -38.04
CA ALA A 64 21.76 1.00 -39.39
C ALA A 64 20.52 0.77 -40.27
N LEU A 65 19.60 -0.10 -39.86
CA LEU A 65 18.35 -0.37 -40.56
C LEU A 65 17.26 0.64 -40.18
N THR A 66 16.33 0.88 -41.10
CA THR A 66 15.11 1.65 -40.80
C THR A 66 14.15 0.84 -39.92
N LEU A 67 13.26 1.52 -39.20
CA LEU A 67 12.26 0.88 -38.34
C LEU A 67 11.36 -0.10 -39.13
N GLU A 68 11.01 0.25 -40.37
CA GLU A 68 10.22 -0.60 -41.27
C GLU A 68 10.96 -1.89 -41.63
N GLN A 69 12.25 -1.79 -41.97
CA GLN A 69 13.10 -2.95 -42.24
C GLN A 69 13.28 -3.83 -41.01
N GLN A 70 13.46 -3.23 -39.83
CA GLN A 70 13.56 -3.97 -38.58
C GLN A 70 12.26 -4.74 -38.29
N ARG A 71 11.10 -4.11 -38.47
CA ARG A 71 9.79 -4.77 -38.30
C ARG A 71 9.61 -5.92 -39.28
N ALA A 72 9.91 -5.73 -40.56
CA ALA A 72 9.81 -6.77 -41.58
C ALA A 72 10.67 -8.01 -41.23
N ILE A 73 11.89 -7.81 -40.71
CA ILE A 73 12.76 -8.92 -40.29
C ILE A 73 12.14 -9.69 -39.11
N VAL A 74 11.56 -8.98 -38.14
CA VAL A 74 10.93 -9.64 -36.99
C VAL A 74 9.65 -10.37 -37.41
N GLU A 75 8.83 -9.79 -38.29
CA GLU A 75 7.63 -10.43 -38.84
C GLU A 75 7.96 -11.72 -39.63
N GLU A 76 9.05 -11.70 -40.40
CA GLU A 76 9.48 -12.86 -41.20
C GLU A 76 10.05 -13.98 -40.32
N LYS A 77 10.92 -13.63 -39.37
CA LYS A 77 11.71 -14.62 -38.61
C LYS A 77 11.14 -15.00 -37.26
N TRP A 78 10.47 -14.08 -36.57
CA TRP A 78 9.96 -14.24 -35.22
C TRP A 78 8.59 -13.56 -35.06
N PRO A 79 7.58 -13.95 -35.88
CA PRO A 79 6.25 -13.34 -35.82
C PRO A 79 5.62 -13.45 -34.42
N GLU A 80 5.95 -14.50 -33.67
CA GLU A 80 5.49 -14.70 -32.30
C GLU A 80 6.02 -13.65 -31.31
N ALA A 81 7.15 -13.02 -31.61
CA ALA A 81 7.79 -12.06 -30.71
C ALA A 81 7.21 -10.64 -30.78
N LEU A 82 6.35 -10.36 -31.78
CA LEU A 82 5.58 -9.11 -31.90
C LEU A 82 4.31 -9.12 -31.06
N VAL A 83 3.90 -10.29 -30.57
CA VAL A 83 2.89 -10.41 -29.53
C VAL A 83 3.56 -9.96 -28.23
N GLU A 84 3.48 -8.66 -27.92
CA GLU A 84 3.80 -8.19 -26.58
C GLU A 84 2.81 -8.84 -25.60
N GLU A 85 3.20 -9.96 -24.99
CA GLU A 85 2.69 -10.32 -23.68
C GLU A 85 3.14 -9.20 -22.73
N LYS A 86 2.32 -8.17 -22.61
CA LYS A 86 2.30 -7.35 -21.40
C LYS A 86 1.99 -8.32 -20.28
N THR A 87 3.01 -8.83 -19.62
CA THR A 87 2.89 -9.29 -18.25
C THR A 87 2.52 -8.07 -17.44
N GLU A 88 1.22 -7.74 -17.42
CA GLU A 88 0.64 -6.90 -16.38
C GLU A 88 0.88 -7.68 -15.09
N GLU A 89 1.99 -7.41 -14.42
CA GLU A 89 2.11 -7.73 -13.01
C GLU A 89 1.01 -6.92 -12.30
N THR A 90 -0.16 -7.51 -12.18
CA THR A 90 -1.24 -6.97 -11.38
C THR A 90 -0.75 -6.97 -9.94
N LYS A 91 -0.26 -5.80 -9.49
CA LYS A 91 0.11 -5.59 -8.10
C LYS A 91 -1.15 -5.73 -7.26
N HIS A 92 -1.32 -6.90 -6.66
CA HIS A 92 -2.41 -7.17 -5.72
C HIS A 92 -2.02 -6.74 -4.31
N LEU A 93 -3.00 -6.33 -3.51
CA LEU A 93 -2.80 -6.13 -2.08
C LEU A 93 -2.41 -7.49 -1.45
N PRO A 94 -1.43 -7.51 -0.53
CA PRO A 94 -1.08 -8.74 0.17
C PRO A 94 -2.28 -9.23 1.00
N PRO A 95 -2.43 -10.53 1.23
CA PRO A 95 -3.52 -11.04 2.05
C PRO A 95 -3.38 -10.55 3.50
N LEU A 96 -4.52 -10.28 4.14
CA LEU A 96 -4.58 -9.99 5.58
C LEU A 96 -4.18 -11.24 6.39
N PRO A 97 -3.35 -11.07 7.43
CA PRO A 97 -2.96 -12.18 8.29
C PRO A 97 -4.14 -12.67 9.13
N ASN A 98 -4.28 -13.99 9.26
CA ASN A 98 -5.34 -14.66 10.04
C ASN A 98 -6.78 -14.39 9.57
N ALA A 99 -6.99 -13.92 8.33
CA ALA A 99 -8.33 -13.64 7.82
C ALA A 99 -9.23 -14.89 7.85
N GLU A 100 -8.64 -16.07 7.66
CA GLU A 100 -9.29 -17.38 7.70
C GLU A 100 -9.82 -17.78 9.08
N LYS A 101 -9.34 -17.14 10.16
CA LYS A 101 -9.79 -17.43 11.54
C LYS A 101 -11.10 -16.74 11.90
N TYR A 102 -11.55 -15.81 11.07
CA TYR A 102 -12.74 -14.99 11.34
C TYR A 102 -13.78 -15.22 10.24
N GLU A 103 -15.05 -15.22 10.63
CA GLU A 103 -16.16 -15.43 9.69
C GLU A 103 -16.27 -14.28 8.68
N ARG A 104 -15.90 -13.05 9.08
CA ARG A 104 -16.05 -11.85 8.27
C ARG A 104 -14.97 -10.83 8.58
N VAL A 105 -14.38 -10.26 7.53
CA VAL A 105 -13.49 -9.10 7.65
C VAL A 105 -14.33 -7.83 7.79
N VAL A 106 -14.01 -7.00 8.78
CA VAL A 106 -14.65 -5.70 8.98
C VAL A 106 -13.55 -4.65 9.06
N THR A 107 -13.57 -3.70 8.14
CA THR A 107 -12.63 -2.57 8.12
C THR A 107 -13.36 -1.27 8.45
N ARG A 108 -12.61 -0.21 8.76
CA ARG A 108 -13.20 1.12 8.96
C ARG A 108 -12.28 2.25 8.52
N PHE A 109 -12.87 3.29 7.95
CA PHE A 109 -12.29 4.61 7.86
C PHE A 109 -12.86 5.49 8.99
N SER A 110 -11.96 6.12 9.76
CA SER A 110 -12.33 6.82 10.99
C SER A 110 -11.84 8.27 11.03
N PRO A 111 -12.45 9.18 10.25
CA PRO A 111 -12.03 10.59 10.18
C PRO A 111 -12.53 11.39 11.39
N ASN A 112 -11.82 12.47 11.71
CA ASN A 112 -12.38 13.53 12.57
C ASN A 112 -13.13 14.49 11.65
N PRO A 113 -14.38 14.90 11.97
CA PRO A 113 -15.15 15.84 11.15
C PRO A 113 -14.80 17.30 11.50
N ASP A 114 -13.52 17.63 11.57
CA ASP A 114 -13.00 18.96 11.90
C ASP A 114 -12.42 19.71 10.69
N PHE A 115 -12.16 19.00 9.59
CA PHE A 115 -11.69 19.55 8.32
C PHE A 115 -12.00 18.63 7.14
N VAL A 116 -11.80 19.11 5.90
CA VAL A 116 -11.95 18.33 4.66
C VAL A 116 -10.90 17.22 4.55
N LEU A 117 -11.20 16.20 3.74
CA LEU A 117 -10.22 15.16 3.43
C LEU A 117 -9.12 15.69 2.50
N HIS A 118 -7.96 15.03 2.55
CA HIS A 118 -6.83 15.30 1.68
C HIS A 118 -6.31 14.01 1.05
N LEU A 119 -5.37 14.08 0.11
CA LEU A 119 -4.85 12.91 -0.61
C LEU A 119 -4.28 11.81 0.32
N GLY A 120 -3.73 12.17 1.48
CA GLY A 120 -3.31 11.20 2.50
C GLY A 120 -4.44 10.34 3.06
N SER A 121 -5.66 10.87 3.10
CA SER A 121 -6.88 10.17 3.55
C SER A 121 -7.30 9.13 2.54
N ALA A 122 -7.19 9.44 1.24
CA ALA A 122 -7.54 8.53 0.15
C ALA A 122 -6.81 7.19 0.27
N ARG A 123 -5.54 7.19 0.68
CA ARG A 123 -4.79 5.94 0.91
C ARG A 123 -5.46 5.07 1.97
N ALA A 124 -5.84 5.64 3.12
CA ALA A 124 -6.46 4.88 4.20
C ALA A 124 -7.88 4.39 3.82
N ILE A 125 -8.63 5.23 3.09
CA ILE A 125 -9.97 4.91 2.57
C ILE A 125 -9.89 3.74 1.60
N ILE A 126 -9.11 3.89 0.53
CA ILE A 126 -9.01 2.90 -0.56
C ILE A 126 -8.51 1.58 0.01
N LEU A 127 -7.46 1.57 0.85
CA LEU A 127 -6.97 0.33 1.45
C LEU A 127 -8.03 -0.36 2.30
N SER A 128 -8.73 0.39 3.16
CA SER A 128 -9.76 -0.20 4.04
C SER A 128 -10.95 -0.73 3.24
N HIS A 129 -11.42 0.05 2.26
CA HIS A 129 -12.52 -0.30 1.37
C HIS A 129 -12.17 -1.53 0.52
N ASP A 130 -11.00 -1.54 -0.12
CA ASP A 130 -10.59 -2.62 -1.01
C ASP A 130 -10.34 -3.91 -0.25
N TYR A 131 -9.79 -3.85 0.99
CA TYR A 131 -9.71 -5.04 1.83
C TYR A 131 -11.10 -5.58 2.20
N ALA A 132 -12.06 -4.73 2.56
CA ALA A 132 -13.43 -5.20 2.77
C ALA A 132 -13.98 -5.87 1.49
N LYS A 133 -13.77 -5.27 0.32
CA LYS A 133 -14.23 -5.82 -0.96
C LYS A 133 -13.57 -7.16 -1.32
N ILE A 134 -12.24 -7.27 -1.21
CA ILE A 134 -11.48 -8.49 -1.49
C ILE A 134 -12.00 -9.66 -0.64
N TYR A 135 -12.29 -9.39 0.64
CA TYR A 135 -12.73 -10.40 1.59
C TYR A 135 -14.26 -10.52 1.71
N LYS A 136 -15.03 -9.84 0.85
CA LYS A 136 -16.52 -9.79 0.90
C LYS A 136 -17.02 -9.43 2.31
N GLY A 137 -16.28 -8.52 2.95
CA GLY A 137 -16.47 -8.03 4.29
C GLY A 137 -17.36 -6.79 4.36
N ILE A 138 -17.19 -6.02 5.44
CA ILE A 138 -17.92 -4.78 5.72
C ILE A 138 -16.91 -3.63 5.81
N PHE A 139 -17.21 -2.52 5.17
CA PHE A 139 -16.49 -1.26 5.30
C PHE A 139 -17.33 -0.24 6.08
N ILE A 140 -16.79 0.23 7.20
CA ILE A 140 -17.49 1.16 8.11
C ILE A 140 -16.92 2.58 7.96
N LEU A 141 -17.81 3.59 7.89
CA LEU A 141 -17.47 4.98 8.13
C LEU A 141 -17.73 5.31 9.61
N ARG A 142 -16.72 5.78 10.34
CA ARG A 142 -16.89 6.15 11.75
C ARG A 142 -16.34 7.54 12.05
N PHE A 143 -17.21 8.49 12.31
CA PHE A 143 -16.80 9.84 12.72
C PHE A 143 -16.23 9.80 14.14
N GLU A 144 -14.97 10.20 14.29
CA GLU A 144 -14.27 10.34 15.58
C GLU A 144 -14.43 11.79 16.05
N ASP A 145 -15.57 12.10 16.67
CA ASP A 145 -16.00 13.46 16.99
C ASP A 145 -15.96 13.79 18.50
N THR A 146 -15.20 13.02 19.29
CA THR A 146 -15.14 13.17 20.75
C THR A 146 -14.23 14.31 21.24
N ASP A 147 -13.38 14.89 20.38
CA ASP A 147 -12.49 15.99 20.77
C ASP A 147 -13.13 17.36 20.50
N SER A 148 -13.82 17.89 21.51
CA SER A 148 -14.44 19.21 21.42
C SER A 148 -13.47 20.40 21.48
N LYS A 149 -12.17 20.18 21.77
CA LYS A 149 -11.20 21.25 22.05
C LYS A 149 -10.20 21.46 20.92
N THR A 150 -9.50 20.42 20.49
CA THR A 150 -8.40 20.55 19.52
C THR A 150 -8.81 20.22 18.10
N LYS A 151 -9.76 19.29 17.94
CA LYS A 151 -10.32 18.86 16.65
C LYS A 151 -11.83 19.02 16.65
N LYS A 152 -12.27 20.26 16.89
CA LYS A 152 -13.68 20.56 17.10
C LYS A 152 -14.51 20.13 15.88
N PRO A 153 -15.47 19.21 16.05
CA PRO A 153 -16.38 18.80 14.97
C PRO A 153 -17.15 19.99 14.39
N LYS A 154 -17.31 20.00 13.08
CA LYS A 154 -18.21 20.93 12.39
C LYS A 154 -19.16 20.17 11.48
N MET A 155 -20.43 20.54 11.53
CA MET A 155 -21.50 19.87 10.77
C MET A 155 -21.21 19.80 9.27
N GLU A 156 -20.66 20.87 8.70
CA GLU A 156 -20.28 20.95 7.28
C GLU A 156 -19.33 19.85 6.82
N PHE A 157 -18.45 19.35 7.70
CA PHE A 157 -17.48 18.33 7.34
C PHE A 157 -18.02 16.91 7.40
N TYR A 158 -19.13 16.66 8.09
CA TYR A 158 -19.78 15.36 8.02
C TYR A 158 -20.25 15.07 6.59
N ASP A 159 -20.95 16.03 5.98
CA ASP A 159 -21.46 15.90 4.62
C ASP A 159 -20.32 15.93 3.60
N ALA A 160 -19.35 16.84 3.74
CA ALA A 160 -18.19 16.89 2.85
C ALA A 160 -17.39 15.57 2.83
N ILE A 161 -17.19 14.94 4.00
CA ILE A 161 -16.50 13.65 4.08
C ILE A 161 -17.30 12.55 3.35
N ARG A 162 -18.63 12.52 3.52
CA ARG A 162 -19.50 11.56 2.82
C ARG A 162 -19.41 11.75 1.31
N GLU A 163 -19.49 13.00 0.83
CA GLU A 163 -19.36 13.36 -0.58
C GLU A 163 -18.00 12.93 -1.16
N ASP A 164 -16.90 13.17 -0.44
CA ASP A 164 -15.55 12.76 -0.86
C ASP A 164 -15.42 11.23 -0.98
N LEU A 165 -16.01 10.46 -0.04
CA LEU A 165 -16.03 9.00 -0.11
C LEU A 165 -16.86 8.49 -1.30
N GLU A 166 -18.00 9.11 -1.57
CA GLU A 166 -18.83 8.78 -2.74
C GLU A 166 -18.10 9.11 -4.04
N TRP A 167 -17.42 10.26 -4.12
CA TRP A 167 -16.63 10.67 -5.27
C TRP A 167 -15.48 9.69 -5.55
N LEU A 168 -14.83 9.16 -4.50
CA LEU A 168 -13.82 8.10 -4.61
C LEU A 168 -14.40 6.72 -4.98
N GLY A 169 -15.73 6.57 -5.06
CA GLY A 169 -16.39 5.29 -5.29
C GLY A 169 -16.29 4.32 -4.11
N CYS A 170 -15.95 4.82 -2.91
CA CYS A 170 -15.72 4.04 -1.69
C CYS A 170 -16.94 4.12 -0.77
N ARG A 171 -18.06 3.50 -1.18
CA ARG A 171 -19.28 3.45 -0.36
C ARG A 171 -19.10 2.56 0.87
N TRP A 172 -19.66 2.97 2.00
CA TRP A 172 -19.62 2.24 3.27
C TRP A 172 -20.95 1.52 3.55
N ASP A 173 -20.88 0.46 4.34
CA ASP A 173 -22.00 -0.41 4.70
C ASP A 173 -22.69 0.04 6.00
N SER A 174 -21.95 0.70 6.89
CA SER A 174 -22.48 1.25 8.14
C SER A 174 -21.77 2.53 8.52
N GLU A 175 -22.53 3.43 9.11
CA GLU A 175 -22.03 4.70 9.62
C GLU A 175 -22.22 4.77 11.14
N PHE A 176 -21.23 5.30 11.85
CA PHE A 176 -21.33 5.56 13.28
C PHE A 176 -20.73 6.92 13.62
N ILE A 177 -21.36 7.62 14.56
CA ILE A 177 -20.83 8.82 15.21
C ILE A 177 -20.37 8.41 16.61
N GLN A 178 -19.15 8.76 17.00
CA GLN A 178 -18.63 8.33 18.30
C GLN A 178 -19.29 9.03 19.49
N SER A 179 -19.67 10.29 19.35
CA SER A 179 -20.33 11.04 20.43
C SER A 179 -21.66 10.41 20.84
N ASP A 180 -22.41 9.82 19.91
CA ASP A 180 -23.63 9.04 20.20
C ASP A 180 -23.35 7.77 21.01
N ARG A 181 -22.09 7.33 21.07
CA ARG A 181 -21.64 6.10 21.73
C ARG A 181 -20.94 6.35 23.07
N LEU A 182 -20.90 7.61 23.54
CA LEU A 182 -20.34 7.95 24.85
C LEU A 182 -20.87 7.09 26.00
N PRO A 183 -22.18 6.74 26.09
CA PRO A 183 -22.69 5.87 27.15
C PRO A 183 -21.95 4.52 27.22
N ILE A 184 -21.66 3.90 26.06
CA ILE A 184 -20.92 2.64 25.98
C ILE A 184 -19.51 2.82 26.57
N TYR A 185 -18.84 3.94 26.29
CA TYR A 185 -17.50 4.20 26.81
C TYR A 185 -17.51 4.44 28.32
N TYR A 186 -18.56 5.07 28.84
CA TYR A 186 -18.71 5.26 30.29
C TYR A 186 -18.93 3.93 31.02
N GLU A 187 -19.75 3.04 30.45
CA GLU A 187 -19.91 1.68 30.96
C GLU A 187 -18.58 0.92 31.02
N TYR A 188 -17.81 0.90 29.92
CA TYR A 188 -16.49 0.27 29.91
C TYR A 188 -15.49 0.95 30.84
N ALA A 189 -15.54 2.27 31.00
CA ALA A 189 -14.69 2.98 31.96
C ALA A 189 -14.99 2.52 33.39
N GLU A 190 -16.26 2.37 33.76
CA GLU A 190 -16.65 1.82 35.06
C GLU A 190 -16.21 0.38 35.25
N GLU A 191 -16.38 -0.48 34.24
CA GLU A 191 -15.91 -1.88 34.30
C GLU A 191 -14.39 -1.95 34.52
N LEU A 192 -13.63 -1.09 33.83
CA LEU A 192 -12.18 -1.00 34.00
C LEU A 192 -11.80 -0.53 35.41
N ILE A 193 -12.53 0.42 35.98
CA ILE A 193 -12.33 0.87 37.37
C ILE A 193 -12.65 -0.27 38.35
N LYS A 194 -13.79 -0.95 38.17
CA LYS A 194 -14.22 -2.08 39.00
C LYS A 194 -13.21 -3.24 38.98
N ALA A 195 -12.58 -3.47 37.82
CA ALA A 195 -11.52 -4.47 37.65
C ALA A 195 -10.13 -4.02 38.15
N GLY A 196 -9.98 -2.80 38.67
CA GLY A 196 -8.70 -2.25 39.13
C GLY A 196 -7.73 -1.88 37.99
N ASN A 197 -8.21 -1.80 36.75
CA ASN A 197 -7.42 -1.50 35.55
C ASN A 197 -7.40 0.00 35.19
N ALA A 198 -8.23 0.82 35.86
CA ALA A 198 -8.27 2.27 35.68
C ALA A 198 -8.48 3.00 37.02
N TYR A 199 -8.06 4.26 37.11
CA TYR A 199 -8.22 5.11 38.30
C TYR A 199 -8.40 6.58 37.89
N VAL A 200 -9.03 7.38 38.76
CA VAL A 200 -9.30 8.80 38.53
C VAL A 200 -8.18 9.66 39.14
N CYS A 201 -7.39 10.27 38.26
CA CYS A 201 -6.32 11.18 38.65
C CYS A 201 -6.83 12.61 38.85
N THR A 202 -6.53 13.19 40.01
CA THR A 202 -6.83 14.60 40.33
C THR A 202 -5.56 15.42 40.54
N CYS A 203 -4.40 14.90 40.15
CA CYS A 203 -3.15 15.64 40.22
C CYS A 203 -3.15 16.81 39.22
N VAL A 204 -2.45 17.88 39.56
CA VAL A 204 -2.11 18.96 38.63
C VAL A 204 -1.34 18.37 37.44
N ARG A 205 -1.68 18.81 36.21
CA ARG A 205 -1.19 18.23 34.96
C ARG A 205 0.34 18.18 34.90
N GLU A 206 1.00 19.28 35.25
CA GLU A 206 2.45 19.43 35.20
C GLU A 206 3.14 18.45 36.15
N VAL A 207 2.61 18.31 37.36
CA VAL A 207 3.12 17.37 38.38
C VAL A 207 2.94 15.92 37.94
N PHE A 208 1.78 15.60 37.36
CA PHE A 208 1.51 14.26 36.84
C PHE A 208 2.48 13.91 35.70
N GLN A 209 2.66 14.82 34.74
CA GLN A 209 3.59 14.63 33.62
C GLN A 209 5.03 14.42 34.07
N GLU A 210 5.51 15.18 35.08
CA GLU A 210 6.85 14.99 35.64
C GLU A 210 7.02 13.59 36.24
N LYS A 211 6.04 13.12 37.01
CA LYS A 211 6.06 11.76 37.59
C LYS A 211 6.07 10.68 36.52
N THR A 212 5.21 10.79 35.50
CA THR A 212 5.18 9.84 34.38
C THR A 212 6.52 9.77 33.65
N ARG A 213 7.16 10.91 33.39
CA ARG A 213 8.49 10.96 32.76
C ARG A 213 9.57 10.26 33.59
N LYS A 214 9.45 10.28 34.91
CA LYS A 214 10.36 9.58 35.85
C LYS A 214 9.96 8.12 36.11
N GLY A 215 8.91 7.60 35.47
CA GLY A 215 8.40 6.25 35.72
C GLY A 215 7.79 6.07 37.11
N GLN A 216 7.36 7.16 37.75
CA GLN A 216 6.82 7.15 39.10
C GLN A 216 5.29 7.19 39.09
N SER A 217 4.65 6.45 39.99
CA SER A 217 3.20 6.51 40.18
C SER A 217 2.78 7.82 40.86
N CYS A 218 1.58 8.30 40.54
CA CYS A 218 0.92 9.35 41.30
C CYS A 218 0.19 8.73 42.52
N PRO A 219 -0.05 9.51 43.60
CA PRO A 219 -0.77 9.02 44.77
C PRO A 219 -2.19 8.52 44.47
N CYS A 220 -2.84 9.04 43.41
CA CYS A 220 -4.18 8.60 43.03
C CYS A 220 -4.24 7.14 42.52
N ARG A 221 -3.09 6.55 42.14
CA ARG A 221 -3.03 5.19 41.58
C ARG A 221 -3.35 4.10 42.61
N ILE A 222 -3.17 4.37 43.90
CA ILE A 222 -3.37 3.40 44.99
C ILE A 222 -4.73 3.53 45.69
N LEU A 223 -5.61 4.40 45.18
CA LEU A 223 -6.96 4.58 45.72
C LEU A 223 -7.80 3.32 45.52
N SER A 224 -8.77 3.12 46.41
CA SER A 224 -9.67 1.97 46.31
C SER A 224 -10.60 2.07 45.10
N VAL A 225 -11.21 0.95 44.72
CA VAL A 225 -12.21 0.91 43.64
C VAL A 225 -13.39 1.84 43.97
N GLU A 226 -13.86 1.81 45.21
CA GLU A 226 -14.97 2.63 45.70
C GLU A 226 -14.65 4.12 45.58
N GLU A 227 -13.44 4.53 46.01
CA GLU A 227 -13.00 5.93 45.90
C GLU A 227 -12.92 6.39 44.44
N ASN A 228 -12.42 5.53 43.54
CA ASN A 228 -12.34 5.83 42.12
C ASN A 228 -13.72 5.94 41.46
N LEU A 229 -14.67 5.07 41.81
CA LEU A 229 -16.05 5.14 41.31
C LEU A 229 -16.76 6.41 41.80
N VAL A 230 -16.57 6.80 43.06
CA VAL A 230 -17.11 8.08 43.58
C VAL A 230 -16.52 9.26 42.81
N ARG A 231 -15.21 9.26 42.53
CA ARG A 231 -14.58 10.33 41.74
C ARG A 231 -15.09 10.36 40.30
N TRP A 232 -15.22 9.20 39.66
CA TRP A 232 -15.72 9.06 38.29
C TRP A 232 -17.15 9.61 38.17
N SER A 233 -18.04 9.21 39.08
CA SER A 233 -19.43 9.70 39.09
C SER A 233 -19.54 11.21 39.29
N ARG A 234 -18.55 11.88 39.89
CA ARG A 234 -18.52 13.34 40.04
C ARG A 234 -18.02 14.07 38.79
N MET A 235 -17.40 13.36 37.85
CA MET A 235 -16.88 13.93 36.60
C MET A 235 -17.90 13.91 35.46
N LEU A 236 -18.84 12.96 35.49
CA LEU A 236 -19.95 12.85 34.56
C LEU A 236 -21.03 13.91 34.86
#